data_AF-A0A377DK31-F1
#
_entry.id   AF-A0A377DK31-F1
#
_cell.length_a   1.000
_cell.length_b   1.000
_cell.length_c   1.000
_cell.angle_alpha   90.00
_cell.angle_beta   90.00
_cell.angle_gamma   90.00
#
_symmetry.space_group_name_H-M   'P 1'
#
loop_
_entity.id
_entity.type
_entity.pdbx_description
1 polymer ?
#
loop_
_entity_poly.entity_id
_entity_poly.type
_entity_poly.pdbx_seq_one_letter_code
_entity_poly.pdbx_strand_id
1 'polypeptide(L)'
;MQAAGAQAYLVNTGWNGTGKRISIKDTRAIIDAILNGSLDNAETFTLPMFNLAIPTELPGVDTKILDPRNTYASPEQWQEKAETLAKLFIDNFDKYTDTPAGAALVAAGPKL
;
A
#
# COMPACT_ATOMS: atom_id res chain seq x y z
N MET A 1 -9.06 13.31 -10.63
CA MET A 1 -9.16 13.31 -9.15
C MET A 1 -9.45 14.71 -8.63
N GLN A 2 -8.53 15.68 -8.80
CA GLN A 2 -8.67 17.03 -8.23
C GLN A 2 -9.97 17.76 -8.58
N ALA A 3 -10.42 17.71 -9.84
CA ALA A 3 -11.65 18.38 -10.28
C ALA A 3 -12.94 17.91 -9.57
N ALA A 4 -12.94 16.69 -9.02
CA ALA A 4 -14.10 16.10 -8.35
C ALA A 4 -13.86 15.88 -6.84
N GLY A 5 -12.71 16.31 -6.30
CA GLY A 5 -12.32 16.01 -4.92
C GLY A 5 -12.19 14.51 -4.61
N ALA A 6 -11.96 13.67 -5.62
CA ALA A 6 -11.93 12.22 -5.44
C ALA A 6 -10.63 11.76 -4.76
N GLN A 7 -10.76 10.86 -3.79
CA GLN A 7 -9.64 10.15 -3.15
C GLN A 7 -9.31 8.85 -3.89
N ALA A 8 -8.07 8.37 -3.75
CA ALA A 8 -7.63 7.08 -4.29
C ALA A 8 -6.97 6.24 -3.20
N TYR A 9 -7.20 4.94 -3.25
CA TYR A 9 -6.70 3.96 -2.29
C TYR A 9 -6.11 2.76 -3.03
N LEU A 10 -5.04 2.19 -2.47
CA LEU A 10 -4.45 0.94 -2.92
C LEU A 10 -4.78 -0.15 -1.90
N VAL A 11 -5.63 -1.12 -2.29
CA VAL A 11 -6.07 -2.20 -1.40
C VAL A 11 -5.51 -3.53 -1.88
N ASN A 12 -4.74 -4.21 -1.02
CA ASN A 12 -4.25 -5.55 -1.32
C ASN A 12 -5.34 -6.60 -1.01
N THR A 13 -5.96 -7.15 -2.06
CA THR A 13 -6.89 -8.30 -1.97
C THR A 13 -6.23 -9.66 -2.26
N GLY A 14 -4.90 -9.66 -2.26
CA GLY A 14 -4.04 -10.79 -2.55
C GLY A 14 -3.58 -11.50 -1.27
N TRP A 15 -2.27 -11.73 -1.18
CA TRP A 15 -1.64 -12.54 -0.14
C TRP A 15 -0.83 -11.67 0.83
N ASN A 16 -0.66 -12.17 2.05
CA ASN A 16 0.23 -11.60 3.07
C ASN A 16 1.60 -12.32 3.10
N GLY A 17 2.51 -11.88 3.97
CA GLY A 17 3.86 -12.42 4.10
C GLY A 17 3.94 -13.89 4.53
N THR A 18 2.88 -14.45 5.12
CA THR A 18 2.80 -15.88 5.48
C THR A 18 2.31 -16.76 4.33
N GLY A 19 2.01 -16.19 3.16
CA GLY A 19 1.37 -16.94 2.08
C GLY A 19 -0.08 -17.29 2.40
N LYS A 20 -0.77 -16.49 3.22
CA LYS A 20 -2.23 -16.56 3.42
C LYS A 20 -2.92 -15.42 2.71
N ARG A 21 -4.09 -15.70 2.13
CA ARG A 21 -4.89 -14.68 1.44
C ARG A 21 -5.49 -13.74 2.49
N ILE A 22 -5.53 -12.43 2.20
CA ILE A 22 -6.25 -11.48 3.04
C ILE A 22 -7.71 -11.91 3.09
N SER A 23 -8.30 -11.95 4.30
CA SER A 23 -9.66 -12.45 4.44
C SER A 23 -10.64 -11.50 3.73
N ILE A 24 -11.70 -12.07 3.15
CA ILE A 24 -12.77 -11.25 2.55
C ILE A 24 -13.46 -10.36 3.59
N LYS A 25 -13.50 -10.79 4.85
CA LYS A 25 -14.03 -10.01 5.97
C LYS A 25 -13.20 -8.75 6.19
N ASP A 26 -11.87 -8.90 6.30
CA ASP A 26 -10.97 -7.75 6.49
C ASP A 26 -11.01 -6.82 5.28
N THR A 27 -11.01 -7.39 4.07
CA THR A 27 -11.11 -6.58 2.84
C THR A 27 -12.40 -5.76 2.82
N ARG A 28 -13.54 -6.35 3.16
CA ARG A 28 -14.82 -5.62 3.23
C ARG A 28 -14.81 -4.55 4.31
N ALA A 29 -14.27 -4.83 5.49
CA ALA A 29 -14.14 -3.85 6.55
C ALA A 29 -13.23 -2.67 6.16
N ILE A 30 -12.15 -2.90 5.41
CA ILE A 30 -11.32 -1.84 4.83
C ILE A 30 -12.12 -1.00 3.83
N ILE A 31 -12.88 -1.63 2.93
CA ILE A 31 -13.73 -0.91 1.96
C ILE A 31 -14.81 -0.10 2.68
N ASP A 32 -15.45 -0.66 3.71
CA ASP A 32 -16.46 0.05 4.51
C ASP A 32 -15.84 1.27 5.19
N ALA A 33 -14.62 1.15 5.73
CA ALA A 33 -13.88 2.25 6.34
C ALA A 33 -13.50 3.36 5.33
N ILE A 34 -13.24 3.01 4.07
CA ILE A 34 -13.05 3.98 2.98
C ILE A 34 -14.37 4.71 2.71
N LEU A 35 -15.47 3.98 2.56
CA LEU A 35 -16.76 4.53 2.13
C LEU A 35 -17.46 5.36 3.22
N ASN A 36 -17.21 5.05 4.49
CA ASN A 36 -17.85 5.73 5.62
C ASN A 36 -17.00 6.88 6.20
N GLY A 37 -15.83 7.16 5.63
CA GLY A 37 -14.93 8.25 6.06
C GLY A 37 -14.12 7.96 7.33
N SER A 38 -14.12 6.72 7.85
CA SER A 38 -13.31 6.36 9.03
C SER A 38 -11.81 6.56 8.78
N LEU A 39 -11.37 6.45 7.53
CA LEU A 39 -9.98 6.67 7.13
C LEU A 39 -9.56 8.14 7.12
N ASP A 40 -10.50 9.09 7.02
CA ASP A 40 -10.17 10.51 6.83
C ASP A 40 -9.45 11.12 8.03
N ASN A 41 -9.66 10.55 9.23
CA ASN A 41 -9.04 11.00 10.48
C ASN A 41 -8.18 9.91 11.14
N ALA A 42 -7.95 8.78 10.46
CA ALA A 42 -7.15 7.69 11.01
C ALA A 42 -5.68 8.13 11.13
N GLU A 43 -5.04 7.77 12.25
CA GLU A 43 -3.59 7.88 12.33
C GLU A 43 -2.94 6.97 11.27
N THR A 44 -1.89 7.46 10.63
CA THR A 44 -1.19 6.70 9.60
C THR A 44 0.30 6.66 9.87
N PHE A 45 0.94 5.61 9.37
CA PHE A 45 2.39 5.58 9.20
C PHE A 45 2.73 5.49 7.71
N THR A 46 3.91 5.97 7.34
CA THR A 46 4.43 5.81 5.98
C THR A 46 5.10 4.45 5.83
N LEU A 47 4.59 3.62 4.93
CA LEU A 47 5.23 2.36 4.59
C LEU A 47 6.58 2.64 3.89
N PRO A 48 7.71 2.15 4.42
CA PRO A 48 9.01 2.35 3.80
C PRO A 48 9.05 1.79 2.37
N MET A 49 9.94 2.32 1.55
CA MET A 49 10.08 2.06 0.10
C MET A 49 8.90 2.52 -0.75
N PHE A 50 7.65 2.29 -0.36
CA PHE A 50 6.48 2.57 -1.21
C PHE A 50 5.85 3.95 -1.00
N ASN A 51 6.21 4.65 0.08
CA ASN A 51 5.68 5.97 0.42
C ASN A 51 4.14 6.01 0.50
N LEU A 52 3.54 4.91 0.97
CA LEU A 52 2.09 4.79 1.16
C LEU A 52 1.73 5.15 2.60
N ALA A 53 0.69 5.97 2.77
CA ALA A 53 0.09 6.21 4.07
C ALA A 53 -0.81 5.01 4.41
N ILE A 54 -0.47 4.28 5.46
CA ILE A 54 -1.19 3.10 5.93
C ILE A 54 -1.84 3.42 7.27
N PRO A 55 -3.14 3.16 7.47
CA PRO A 55 -3.79 3.36 8.76
C PRO A 55 -3.16 2.46 9.83
N THR A 56 -2.96 2.99 11.03
CA THR A 56 -2.45 2.22 12.18
C THR A 56 -3.53 1.30 12.75
N GLU A 57 -4.79 1.69 12.63
CA GLU A 57 -5.96 0.94 13.07
C GLU A 57 -7.19 1.23 12.20
N LEU A 58 -8.11 0.25 12.11
CA LEU A 58 -9.42 0.42 11.49
C LEU A 58 -10.46 -0.42 12.24
N PRO A 59 -11.68 0.11 12.48
CA PRO A 59 -12.76 -0.66 13.10
C PRO A 59 -13.07 -1.94 12.31
N GLY A 60 -13.05 -3.08 13.01
CA GLY A 60 -13.43 -4.38 12.42
C GLY A 60 -12.36 -5.04 11.54
N VAL A 61 -11.16 -4.47 11.45
CA VAL A 61 -10.00 -5.04 10.75
C VAL A 61 -8.97 -5.52 11.77
N ASP A 62 -8.35 -6.69 11.53
CA ASP A 62 -7.20 -7.12 12.35
C ASP A 62 -6.00 -6.18 12.13
N THR A 63 -5.60 -5.43 13.17
CA THR A 63 -4.51 -4.46 13.08
C THR A 63 -3.17 -5.09 12.68
N LYS A 64 -2.98 -6.40 12.92
CA LYS A 64 -1.77 -7.13 12.52
C LYS A 64 -1.60 -7.25 11.01
N ILE A 65 -2.68 -7.08 10.23
CA ILE A 65 -2.63 -7.15 8.76
C ILE A 65 -2.42 -5.79 8.10
N LEU A 66 -2.62 -4.69 8.84
CA LEU A 66 -2.53 -3.34 8.29
C LEU A 66 -1.08 -2.98 7.95
N ASP A 67 -0.15 -3.26 8.87
CA ASP A 67 1.27 -3.19 8.56
C ASP A 67 1.74 -4.53 7.95
N PRO A 68 2.05 -4.57 6.64
CA PRO A 68 2.43 -5.82 5.98
C PRO A 68 3.71 -6.41 6.57
N ARG A 69 4.57 -5.62 7.23
CA ARG A 69 5.80 -6.09 7.91
C ARG A 69 5.49 -7.11 8.99
N ASN A 70 4.37 -6.95 9.68
CA ASN A 70 3.94 -7.83 10.78
C ASN A 70 3.44 -9.19 10.28
N THR A 71 3.30 -9.37 8.97
CA THR A 71 2.82 -10.62 8.37
C THR A 71 3.95 -11.53 7.88
N TYR A 72 5.21 -11.13 8.04
CA TYR A 72 6.39 -11.94 7.72
C TYR A 72 6.98 -12.56 9.00
N ALA A 73 7.76 -13.63 8.82
CA ALA A 73 8.43 -14.29 9.94
C ALA A 73 9.55 -13.42 10.56
N SER A 74 10.14 -12.51 9.79
CA SER A 74 11.11 -11.53 10.27
C SER A 74 11.08 -10.24 9.44
N PRO A 75 11.56 -9.10 9.99
CA PRO A 75 11.69 -7.85 9.27
C PRO A 75 12.56 -7.96 8.01
N GLU A 76 13.61 -8.79 8.04
CA GLU A 76 14.54 -8.99 6.92
C GLU A 76 13.86 -9.70 5.75
N GLN A 77 12.97 -10.67 6.04
CA GLN A 77 12.19 -11.33 4.98
C GLN A 77 11.23 -10.35 4.31
N TRP A 78 10.60 -9.47 5.08
CA TRP A 78 9.78 -8.41 4.50
C TRP A 78 10.64 -7.49 3.63
N GLN A 79 11.79 -7.05 4.13
CA GLN A 79 12.70 -6.13 3.44
C GLN A 79 13.13 -6.71 2.08
N GLU A 80 13.60 -7.96 2.03
CA GLU A 80 14.01 -8.62 0.78
C GLU A 80 12.88 -8.66 -0.27
N LYS A 81 11.66 -9.00 0.16
CA LYS A 81 10.49 -9.07 -0.73
C LYS A 81 10.01 -7.69 -1.15
N ALA A 82 10.05 -6.71 -0.25
CA ALA A 82 9.70 -5.33 -0.53
C ALA A 82 10.68 -4.70 -1.54
N GLU A 83 11.98 -4.93 -1.37
CA GLU A 83 13.02 -4.45 -2.30
C GLU A 83 12.85 -5.07 -3.69
N THR A 84 12.62 -6.39 -3.74
CA THR A 84 12.36 -7.09 -5.00
C THR A 84 11.14 -6.50 -5.72
N LEU A 85 10.05 -6.28 -5.00
CA LEU A 85 8.83 -5.69 -5.57
C LEU A 85 9.04 -4.25 -6.01
N ALA A 86 9.69 -3.43 -5.19
CA ALA A 86 10.02 -2.05 -5.53
C ALA A 86 10.85 -1.99 -6.81
N LYS A 87 11.86 -2.86 -6.95
CA LYS A 87 12.65 -2.98 -8.18
C LYS A 87 11.78 -3.33 -9.39
N LEU A 88 10.85 -4.28 -9.27
CA LEU A 88 9.94 -4.63 -10.36
C LEU A 88 9.06 -3.45 -10.80
N PHE A 89 8.59 -2.63 -9.85
CA PHE A 89 7.85 -1.41 -10.16
C PHE A 89 8.73 -0.38 -10.88
N ILE A 90 9.95 -0.14 -10.39
CA ILE A 90 10.91 0.82 -10.98
C ILE A 90 11.28 0.39 -12.40
N ASP A 91 11.74 -0.85 -12.56
CA ASP A 91 12.17 -1.40 -13.85
C ASP A 91 11.01 -1.43 -14.86
N ASN A 92 9.78 -1.69 -14.42
CA ASN A 92 8.63 -1.63 -15.32
C ASN A 92 8.23 -0.19 -15.68
N PHE A 93 8.35 0.75 -14.74
CA PHE A 93 7.91 2.12 -14.95
C PHE A 93 8.83 2.91 -15.89
N ASP A 94 10.10 2.51 -16.02
CA ASP A 94 11.09 3.13 -16.92
C ASP A 94 10.56 3.35 -18.35
N LYS A 95 9.77 2.39 -18.86
CA LYS A 95 9.13 2.44 -20.19
C LYS A 95 8.17 3.62 -20.40
N TYR A 96 7.72 4.25 -19.32
CA TYR A 96 6.74 5.35 -19.32
C TYR A 96 7.38 6.70 -18.96
N THR A 97 8.71 6.79 -18.93
CA THR A 97 9.45 8.01 -18.58
C THR A 97 9.83 8.88 -19.78
N ASP A 98 9.34 8.53 -20.97
CA ASP A 98 9.63 9.18 -22.26
C ASP A 98 8.97 10.55 -22.43
N THR A 99 8.12 10.96 -21.49
CA THR A 99 7.49 12.28 -21.46
C THR A 99 7.86 13.04 -20.18
N PRO A 100 7.87 14.39 -20.19
CA PRO A 100 8.09 15.17 -18.97
C PRO A 100 7.12 14.83 -17.84
N ALA A 101 5.86 14.53 -18.17
CA ALA A 101 4.87 14.10 -17.20
C ALA A 101 5.20 12.72 -16.61
N GLY A 102 5.59 11.76 -17.43
CA GLY A 102 6.02 10.43 -16.99
C GLY A 102 7.28 10.49 -16.11
N ALA A 103 8.28 11.25 -16.54
CA ALA A 103 9.51 11.48 -15.77
C ALA A 103 9.22 12.09 -14.39
N ALA A 104 8.26 13.03 -14.29
CA ALA A 104 7.87 13.63 -13.02
C ALA A 104 7.24 12.62 -12.03
N LEU A 105 6.59 11.55 -12.54
CA LEU A 105 5.96 10.53 -11.71
C LEU A 105 6.95 9.57 -11.04
N VAL A 106 8.20 9.50 -11.50
CA VAL A 106 9.27 8.69 -10.86
C VAL A 106 9.48 9.09 -9.40
N ALA A 107 9.28 10.38 -9.08
CA ALA A 107 9.37 10.88 -7.71
C ALA A 107 8.34 10.24 -6.77
N ALA A 108 7.16 9.88 -7.27
CA ALA A 108 6.06 9.27 -6.51
C ALA A 108 6.13 7.74 -6.40
N GLY A 109 6.98 7.10 -7.22
CA GLY A 109 7.18 5.65 -7.19
C GLY A 109 8.03 5.16 -6.01
N PRO A 110 8.22 3.84 -5.88
CA PRO A 110 9.02 3.26 -4.81
C PRO A 110 10.48 3.76 -4.80
N LYS A 111 11.10 3.76 -3.62
CA LYS A 111 12.49 4.14 -3.37
C LYS A 111 13.28 2.94 -2.85
N LEU A 112 14.41 2.68 -3.50
CA LEU A 112 15.46 1.75 -3.07
C LEU A 112 16.69 2.55 -2.65
#